data_AF-A0A2V8J4X0-F1
#
_entry.id   AF-A0A2V8J4X0-F1
#
_cell.length_a   1.000
_cell.length_b   1.000
_cell.length_c   1.000
_cell.angle_alpha   90.00
_cell.angle_beta   90.00
_cell.angle_gamma   90.00
#
_symmetry.space_group_name_H-M   'P 1'
#
loop_
_entity.id
_entity.type
_entity.pdbx_description
1 polymer ?
#
loop_
_entity_poly.entity_id
_entity_poly.type
_entity_poly.pdbx_seq_one_letter_code
_entity_poly.pdbx_strand_id
1 'polypeptide(L)'
;MEPRTIEELLALYELEPALKDVFVEGPTDRAFVESVLRYAGLVNVQVNEIELVDIPDPVLARIATCSGKRQRVIALAIELERASASDLMRRVCCVADADEEAGRTPAVVGALLLYTDFTSVQLYAYSPDVLQRYLDLVVLGFPLRAEATLRLMEPVLREMALSRRVNDTLRLATAPVDATDDCEISDAAIVCDTARFTLRFLSKAAATHRRDEYLAEKRRLEALLPGDPRFWVHGEDFVHLLYWIIVRRRGAGSGRTVSRDLLGKALLLAVPFDVVVTKPLFVELRRRLS
;
A
#
# COMPACT_ATOMS: atom_id res chain seq x y z
N MET A 1 -0.73 -0.84 -26.15
CA MET A 1 0.58 -0.18 -26.29
C MET A 1 1.59 -1.19 -25.80
N GLU A 2 2.64 -1.47 -26.57
CA GLU A 2 3.68 -2.41 -26.13
C GLU A 2 4.47 -1.78 -24.95
N PRO A 3 4.83 -2.55 -23.91
CA PRO A 3 5.67 -2.07 -22.83
C PRO A 3 7.04 -1.64 -23.36
N ARG A 4 7.57 -0.52 -22.86
CA ARG A 4 8.89 -0.01 -23.26
C ARG A 4 10.00 -0.79 -22.57
N THR A 5 11.10 -1.06 -23.26
CA THR A 5 12.28 -1.64 -22.60
C THR A 5 13.06 -0.59 -21.79
N ILE A 6 13.95 -1.05 -20.92
CA ILE A 6 14.84 -0.16 -20.15
C ILE A 6 15.74 0.64 -21.10
N GLU A 7 16.23 0.02 -22.17
CA GLU A 7 17.07 0.67 -23.20
C GLU A 7 16.31 1.77 -23.95
N GLU A 8 15.03 1.55 -24.26
CA GLU A 8 14.19 2.56 -24.89
C GLU A 8 13.95 3.76 -23.96
N LEU A 9 13.77 3.53 -22.65
CA LEU A 9 13.65 4.60 -21.67
C LEU A 9 14.96 5.39 -21.55
N LEU A 10 16.12 4.72 -21.52
CA LEU A 10 17.42 5.38 -21.48
C LEU A 10 17.65 6.25 -22.72
N ALA A 11 17.37 5.72 -23.91
CA ALA A 11 17.46 6.48 -25.16
C ALA A 11 16.50 7.68 -25.15
N LEU A 12 15.28 7.52 -24.63
CA LEU A 12 14.32 8.61 -24.48
C LEU A 12 14.86 9.71 -23.54
N TYR A 13 15.44 9.35 -22.40
CA TYR A 13 16.01 10.32 -21.45
C TYR A 13 17.28 11.02 -21.95
N GLU A 14 17.99 10.41 -22.89
CA GLU A 14 19.13 11.02 -23.59
C GLU A 14 18.64 12.02 -24.65
N LEU A 15 17.63 11.64 -25.45
CA LEU A 15 17.08 12.46 -26.53
C LEU A 15 16.22 13.63 -26.02
N GLU A 16 15.54 13.46 -24.90
CA GLU A 16 14.61 14.45 -24.35
C GLU A 16 14.98 14.82 -22.90
N PRO A 17 16.01 15.66 -22.69
CA PRO A 17 16.50 16.01 -21.35
C PRO A 17 15.47 16.72 -20.46
N ALA A 18 14.43 17.30 -21.05
CA ALA A 18 13.37 18.00 -20.33
C ALA A 18 12.30 17.06 -19.74
N LEU A 19 12.27 15.77 -20.13
CA LEU A 19 11.30 14.82 -19.60
C LEU A 19 11.52 14.56 -18.11
N LYS A 20 10.42 14.51 -17.38
CA LYS A 20 10.36 14.17 -15.97
C LYS A 20 9.32 13.07 -15.77
N ASP A 21 9.75 11.94 -15.22
CA ASP A 21 8.94 10.75 -15.04
C ASP A 21 8.94 10.26 -13.59
N VAL A 22 7.79 9.76 -13.16
CA VAL A 22 7.62 9.02 -11.91
C VAL A 22 7.04 7.65 -12.23
N PHE A 23 7.72 6.58 -11.88
CA PHE A 23 7.20 5.21 -12.02
C PHE A 23 6.62 4.73 -10.69
N VAL A 24 5.43 4.14 -10.74
CA VAL A 24 4.70 3.64 -9.57
C VAL A 24 4.17 2.23 -9.83
N GLU A 25 3.73 1.52 -8.79
CA GLU A 25 3.32 0.12 -8.91
C GLU A 25 2.03 -0.07 -9.71
N GLY A 26 0.99 0.73 -9.41
CA GLY A 26 -0.33 0.51 -10.00
C GLY A 26 -1.10 1.76 -10.39
N PRO A 27 -2.28 1.58 -11.02
CA PRO A 27 -3.10 2.67 -11.52
C PRO A 27 -3.65 3.58 -10.42
N THR A 28 -3.92 3.03 -9.23
CA THR A 28 -4.37 3.81 -8.07
C THR A 28 -3.27 4.73 -7.57
N ASP A 29 -2.04 4.23 -7.47
CA ASP A 29 -0.87 5.01 -7.04
C ASP A 29 -0.57 6.10 -8.06
N ARG A 30 -0.66 5.76 -9.34
CA ARG A 30 -0.48 6.73 -10.45
C ARG A 30 -1.45 7.88 -10.29
N ALA A 31 -2.75 7.58 -10.20
CA ALA A 31 -3.78 8.60 -10.08
C ALA A 31 -3.61 9.46 -8.83
N PHE A 32 -3.23 8.86 -7.69
CA PHE A 32 -3.02 9.58 -6.45
C PHE A 32 -1.78 10.49 -6.51
N VAL A 33 -0.62 9.93 -6.86
CA VAL A 33 0.64 10.68 -6.96
C VAL A 33 0.52 11.81 -7.98
N GLU A 34 -0.05 11.54 -9.15
CA GLU A 34 -0.31 12.55 -10.18
C GLU A 34 -1.19 13.70 -9.67
N SER A 35 -2.25 13.39 -8.93
CA SER A 35 -3.14 14.40 -8.35
C SER A 35 -2.43 15.28 -7.32
N VAL A 36 -1.58 14.70 -6.47
CA VAL A 36 -0.80 15.43 -5.47
C VAL A 36 0.27 16.31 -6.13
N LEU A 37 0.97 15.81 -7.16
CA LEU A 37 1.97 16.58 -7.90
C LEU A 37 1.34 17.78 -8.62
N ARG A 38 0.19 17.59 -9.27
CA ARG A 38 -0.57 18.69 -9.88
C ARG A 38 -1.00 19.72 -8.85
N TYR A 39 -1.48 19.28 -7.68
CA TYR A 39 -1.82 20.19 -6.58
C TYR A 39 -0.59 20.99 -6.10
N ALA A 40 0.60 20.38 -6.09
CA ALA A 40 1.86 21.03 -5.76
C ALA A 40 2.41 21.94 -6.87
N GLY A 41 1.72 22.07 -8.00
CA GLY A 41 2.15 22.89 -9.15
C GLY A 41 3.14 22.20 -10.10
N LEU A 42 3.42 20.91 -9.91
CA LEU A 42 4.31 20.13 -10.79
C LEU A 42 3.51 19.51 -11.94
N VAL A 43 3.29 20.31 -12.98
CA VAL A 43 2.45 19.92 -14.14
C VAL A 43 3.23 19.29 -15.30
N ASN A 44 4.55 19.44 -15.32
CA ASN A 44 5.43 18.90 -16.38
C ASN A 44 6.09 17.58 -15.96
N VAL A 45 5.37 16.73 -15.23
CA VAL A 45 5.83 15.42 -14.76
C VAL A 45 4.81 14.37 -15.19
N GLN A 46 5.27 13.31 -15.85
CA GLN A 46 4.44 12.16 -16.19
C GLN A 46 4.55 11.10 -15.08
N VAL A 47 3.42 10.54 -14.67
CA VAL A 47 3.39 9.43 -13.72
C VAL A 47 2.97 8.18 -14.48
N ASN A 48 3.84 7.17 -14.49
CA ASN A 48 3.70 5.95 -15.29
C ASN A 48 3.56 4.72 -14.39
N GLU A 49 2.71 3.79 -14.81
CA GLU A 49 2.59 2.49 -14.15
C GLU A 49 3.75 1.58 -14.57
N ILE A 50 4.25 0.76 -13.65
CA ILE A 50 5.36 -0.16 -13.92
C ILE A 50 5.04 -1.23 -14.97
N GLU A 51 3.75 -1.48 -15.23
CA GLU A 51 3.30 -2.37 -16.31
C GLU A 51 3.59 -1.81 -17.71
N LEU A 52 3.84 -0.50 -17.84
CA LEU A 52 4.24 0.13 -19.10
C LEU A 52 5.71 -0.08 -19.44
N VAL A 53 6.47 -0.72 -18.55
CA VAL A 53 7.90 -1.00 -18.72
C VAL A 53 8.13 -2.50 -18.70
N ASP A 54 8.79 -3.01 -19.73
CA ASP A 54 9.27 -4.38 -19.76
C ASP A 54 10.50 -4.51 -18.86
N ILE A 55 10.40 -5.38 -17.86
CA ILE A 55 11.48 -5.67 -16.93
C ILE A 55 11.76 -7.16 -17.02
N PRO A 56 12.85 -7.56 -17.69
CA PRO A 56 13.15 -8.96 -17.92
C PRO A 56 13.33 -9.74 -16.61
N ASP A 57 12.88 -11.01 -16.57
CA ASP A 57 13.06 -11.90 -15.41
C ASP A 57 14.51 -12.00 -14.90
N PRO A 58 15.55 -12.02 -15.77
CA PRO A 58 16.94 -12.01 -15.29
C PRO A 58 17.30 -10.76 -14.48
N VAL A 59 16.67 -9.62 -14.76
CA VAL A 59 16.86 -8.38 -13.98
C VAL A 59 16.18 -8.52 -12.62
N LEU A 60 14.92 -8.99 -12.60
CA LEU A 60 14.16 -9.19 -11.36
C LEU A 60 14.85 -10.18 -10.41
N ALA A 61 15.36 -11.28 -10.95
CA ALA A 61 16.05 -12.32 -10.18
C ALA A 61 17.30 -11.82 -9.44
N ARG A 62 17.90 -10.70 -9.86
CA ARG A 62 19.05 -10.08 -9.17
C ARG A 62 18.66 -9.31 -7.91
N ILE A 63 17.39 -8.99 -7.74
CA ILE A 63 16.88 -8.09 -6.70
C ILE A 63 16.01 -8.82 -5.71
N ALA A 64 15.15 -9.72 -6.18
CA ALA A 64 14.29 -10.51 -5.32
C ALA A 64 14.02 -11.89 -5.92
N THR A 65 13.70 -12.84 -5.05
CA THR A 65 13.27 -14.19 -5.44
C THR A 65 11.83 -14.25 -5.95
N CYS A 66 11.09 -13.14 -5.87
CA CYS A 66 9.67 -13.04 -6.19
C CYS A 66 9.44 -11.93 -7.24
N SER A 67 8.53 -12.15 -8.20
CA SER A 67 8.10 -11.11 -9.12
C SER A 67 6.81 -10.46 -8.63
N GLY A 68 6.87 -9.16 -8.35
CA GLY A 68 5.75 -8.32 -7.93
C GLY A 68 5.93 -6.90 -8.48
N LYS A 69 4.85 -6.12 -8.49
CA LYS A 69 4.86 -4.74 -9.02
C LYS A 69 5.88 -3.88 -8.28
N ARG A 70 5.92 -3.97 -6.94
CA ARG A 70 6.96 -3.41 -6.09
C ARG A 70 8.38 -3.76 -6.53
N GLN A 71 8.67 -5.06 -6.67
CA GLN A 71 10.00 -5.52 -7.06
C GLN A 71 10.38 -5.03 -8.47
N ARG A 72 9.41 -4.91 -9.37
CA ARG A 72 9.59 -4.31 -10.70
C ARG A 72 9.96 -2.82 -10.60
N VAL A 73 9.29 -2.03 -9.77
CA VAL A 73 9.64 -0.61 -9.57
C VAL A 73 11.05 -0.46 -9.02
N ILE A 74 11.40 -1.27 -8.01
CA ILE A 74 12.75 -1.28 -7.43
C ILE A 74 13.79 -1.67 -8.48
N ALA A 75 13.49 -2.66 -9.33
CA ALA A 75 14.36 -3.10 -10.40
C ALA A 75 14.61 -2.03 -11.46
N LEU A 76 13.56 -1.35 -11.90
CA LEU A 76 13.69 -0.24 -12.82
C LEU A 76 14.60 0.85 -12.25
N ALA A 77 14.40 1.22 -10.98
CA ALA A 77 15.20 2.24 -10.32
C ALA A 77 16.70 1.91 -10.34
N ILE A 78 17.04 0.67 -9.98
CA ILE A 78 18.43 0.20 -9.92
C ILE A 78 19.07 0.15 -11.32
N GLU A 79 18.36 -0.36 -12.32
CA GLU A 79 18.92 -0.50 -13.66
C GLU A 79 19.08 0.86 -14.36
N LEU A 80 18.11 1.77 -14.21
CA LEU A 80 18.26 3.14 -14.71
C LEU A 80 19.42 3.87 -14.05
N GLU A 81 19.61 3.71 -12.74
CA GLU A 81 20.73 4.31 -12.01
C GLU A 81 22.08 3.74 -12.44
N ARG A 82 22.16 2.43 -12.69
CA ARG A 82 23.38 1.77 -13.19
C ARG A 82 23.78 2.21 -14.59
N ALA A 83 22.80 2.42 -15.46
CA ALA A 83 23.03 2.70 -16.87
C ALA A 83 23.19 4.20 -17.19
N SER A 84 22.89 5.09 -16.24
CA SER A 84 22.76 6.53 -16.50
C SER A 84 23.89 7.40 -15.94
N ALA A 85 24.11 8.54 -16.59
CA ALA A 85 24.90 9.65 -16.04
C ALA A 85 24.14 10.38 -14.90
N SER A 86 24.88 11.09 -14.06
CA SER A 86 24.47 11.66 -12.75
C SER A 86 23.23 12.56 -12.72
N ASP A 87 22.66 12.98 -13.85
CA ASP A 87 21.56 13.95 -13.89
C ASP A 87 20.15 13.32 -13.91
N LEU A 88 20.03 11.99 -14.04
CA LEU A 88 18.71 11.34 -14.01
C LEU A 88 17.97 11.52 -12.68
N MET A 89 18.69 11.71 -11.57
CA MET A 89 18.10 11.89 -10.23
C MET A 89 17.21 13.13 -10.09
N ARG A 90 17.33 14.10 -11.00
CA ARG A 90 16.49 15.33 -11.03
C ARG A 90 15.28 15.20 -11.97
N ARG A 91 15.15 14.06 -12.63
CA ARG A 91 14.19 13.87 -13.73
C ARG A 91 13.34 12.63 -13.55
N VAL A 92 13.92 11.58 -12.98
CA VAL A 92 13.26 10.28 -12.84
C VAL A 92 13.18 9.90 -11.37
N CYS A 93 12.01 9.43 -10.95
CA CYS A 93 11.81 8.81 -9.64
C CYS A 93 11.01 7.51 -9.81
N CYS A 94 11.33 6.52 -9.00
CA CYS A 94 10.59 5.27 -8.87
C CYS A 94 10.04 5.22 -7.45
N VAL A 95 8.72 5.12 -7.29
CA VAL A 95 8.04 5.11 -5.99
C VAL A 95 7.46 3.72 -5.75
N ALA A 96 8.02 3.02 -4.79
CA ALA A 96 7.55 1.72 -4.31
C ALA A 96 6.73 1.88 -3.02
N ASP A 97 5.76 1.01 -2.78
CA ASP A 97 5.13 0.90 -1.47
C ASP A 97 6.18 0.50 -0.43
N ALA A 98 6.12 1.09 0.76
CA ALA A 98 7.07 0.76 1.82
C ALA A 98 6.80 -0.62 2.43
N ASP A 99 5.58 -1.14 2.29
CA ASP A 99 5.13 -2.40 2.88
C ASP A 99 5.58 -2.54 4.34
N GLU A 100 6.24 -3.65 4.69
CA GLU A 100 6.71 -3.93 6.04
C GLU A 100 7.93 -3.07 6.47
N GLU A 101 8.52 -2.33 5.52
CA GLU A 101 9.67 -1.45 5.75
C GLU A 101 9.24 -0.02 6.16
N ALA A 102 7.94 0.26 6.21
CA ALA A 102 7.40 1.55 6.62
C ALA A 102 7.93 1.96 8.01
N GLY A 103 8.48 3.19 8.10
CA GLY A 103 9.07 3.72 9.34
C GLY A 103 10.44 3.12 9.71
N ARG A 104 11.08 2.37 8.79
CA ARG A 104 12.41 1.79 8.95
C ARG A 104 13.31 2.22 7.79
N THR A 105 14.61 1.96 7.91
CA THR A 105 15.52 2.05 6.76
C THR A 105 15.23 0.89 5.81
N PRO A 106 14.88 1.15 4.54
CA PRO A 106 14.64 0.09 3.56
C PRO A 106 15.91 -0.72 3.28
N ALA A 107 15.74 -2.02 3.01
CA ALA A 107 16.81 -2.93 2.65
C ALA A 107 17.45 -2.58 1.30
N VAL A 108 16.67 -2.00 0.39
CA VAL A 108 17.14 -1.52 -0.92
C VAL A 108 17.04 -0.01 -0.96
N VAL A 109 18.18 0.63 -1.21
CA VAL A 109 18.30 2.08 -1.40
C VAL A 109 18.90 2.36 -2.77
N GLY A 110 18.43 3.42 -3.42
CA GLY A 110 18.91 3.85 -4.72
C GLY A 110 18.59 5.33 -4.91
N ALA A 111 19.39 6.04 -5.70
CA ALA A 111 19.20 7.46 -5.88
C ALA A 111 17.93 7.80 -6.67
N LEU A 112 17.43 6.87 -7.50
CA LEU A 112 16.14 7.02 -8.20
C LEU A 112 14.96 6.46 -7.40
N LEU A 113 15.22 5.72 -6.31
CA LEU A 113 14.19 4.99 -5.56
C LEU A 113 13.68 5.80 -4.37
N LEU A 114 12.37 5.88 -4.26
CA LEU A 114 11.63 6.43 -3.14
C LEU A 114 10.59 5.42 -2.65
N TYR A 115 10.17 5.56 -1.40
CA TYR A 115 9.13 4.74 -0.81
C TYR A 115 7.98 5.61 -0.31
N THR A 116 6.77 5.05 -0.26
CA THR A 116 5.64 5.69 0.41
C THR A 116 5.93 5.97 1.88
N ASP A 117 5.34 7.03 2.43
CA ASP A 117 5.55 7.41 3.84
C ASP A 117 4.97 6.39 4.82
N PHE A 118 3.98 5.62 4.36
CA PHE A 118 3.27 4.56 5.07
C PHE A 118 3.43 3.23 4.33
N THR A 119 2.85 2.15 4.83
CA THR A 119 2.93 0.83 4.17
C THR A 119 2.48 0.85 2.70
N SER A 120 1.51 1.69 2.34
CA SER A 120 1.09 1.90 0.95
C SER A 120 0.35 3.22 0.77
N VAL A 121 0.03 3.57 -0.48
CA VAL A 121 -0.76 4.78 -0.82
C VAL A 121 -2.13 4.82 -0.13
N GLN A 122 -2.81 3.69 0.06
CA GLN A 122 -4.12 3.65 0.70
C GLN A 122 -4.07 4.19 2.15
N LEU A 123 -2.92 4.12 2.82
CA LEU A 123 -2.79 4.56 4.21
C LEU A 123 -2.70 6.07 4.38
N TYR A 124 -2.58 6.87 3.31
CA TYR A 124 -2.86 8.31 3.40
C TYR A 124 -4.33 8.59 3.75
N ALA A 125 -5.25 7.65 3.47
CA ALA A 125 -6.65 7.74 3.85
C ALA A 125 -6.97 7.17 5.24
N TYR A 126 -5.99 6.56 5.93
CA TYR A 126 -6.16 6.11 7.32
C TYR A 126 -6.07 7.32 8.26
N SER A 127 -7.16 8.08 8.32
CA SER A 127 -7.30 9.28 9.14
C SER A 127 -8.76 9.42 9.58
N PRO A 128 -9.03 9.78 10.85
CA PRO A 128 -10.38 10.08 11.30
C PRO A 128 -11.07 11.12 10.42
N ASP A 129 -10.38 12.20 10.04
CA ASP A 129 -10.97 13.28 9.23
C ASP A 129 -11.35 12.82 7.82
N VAL A 130 -10.47 12.04 7.18
CA VAL A 130 -10.71 11.50 5.82
C VAL A 130 -11.87 10.52 5.86
N LEU A 131 -11.85 9.61 6.82
CA LEU A 131 -12.91 8.63 6.98
C LEU A 131 -14.23 9.31 7.34
N GLN A 132 -14.24 10.34 8.20
CA GLN A 132 -15.47 11.04 8.57
C GLN A 132 -16.12 11.71 7.35
N ARG A 133 -15.34 12.39 6.51
CA ARG A 133 -15.84 12.94 5.23
C ARG A 133 -16.43 11.86 4.34
N TYR A 134 -15.75 10.71 4.22
CA TYR A 134 -16.24 9.60 3.41
C TYR A 134 -17.56 9.03 3.97
N LEU A 135 -17.65 8.84 5.29
CA LEU A 135 -18.86 8.36 5.95
C LEU A 135 -20.03 9.35 5.78
N ASP A 136 -19.76 10.65 5.87
CA ASP A 136 -20.78 11.70 5.81
C ASP A 136 -21.26 12.03 4.40
N LEU A 137 -20.40 11.88 3.37
CA LEU A 137 -20.70 12.28 1.99
C LEU A 137 -21.00 11.10 1.07
N VAL A 138 -20.36 9.96 1.28
CA VAL A 138 -20.50 8.78 0.40
C VAL A 138 -21.37 7.73 1.04
N VAL A 139 -21.11 7.37 2.30
CA VAL A 139 -21.90 6.34 2.97
C VAL A 139 -23.27 6.90 3.33
N LEU A 140 -23.37 8.10 3.91
CA LEU A 140 -24.60 8.73 4.37
C LEU A 140 -25.31 7.94 5.48
N GLY A 141 -25.45 8.56 6.65
CA GLY A 141 -26.19 7.95 7.78
C GLY A 141 -25.50 6.72 8.38
N PHE A 142 -24.16 6.65 8.28
CA PHE A 142 -23.41 5.60 8.93
C PHE A 142 -23.48 5.78 10.46
N PRO A 143 -23.76 4.71 11.25
CA PRO A 143 -24.11 4.86 12.67
C PRO A 143 -22.92 5.17 13.58
N LEU A 144 -21.68 5.06 13.08
CA LEU A 144 -20.47 5.26 13.86
C LEU A 144 -19.69 6.46 13.36
N ARG A 145 -19.01 7.16 14.27
CA ARG A 145 -17.99 8.15 13.91
C ARG A 145 -16.72 7.47 13.40
N ALA A 146 -15.93 8.21 12.64
CA ALA A 146 -14.68 7.72 12.07
C ALA A 146 -13.71 7.18 13.12
N GLU A 147 -13.49 7.88 14.23
CA GLU A 147 -12.59 7.43 15.29
C GLU A 147 -13.06 6.12 15.91
N ALA A 148 -14.37 5.98 16.13
CA ALA A 148 -14.94 4.74 16.64
C ALA A 148 -14.77 3.60 15.64
N THR A 149 -14.93 3.90 14.35
CA THR A 149 -14.78 2.92 13.27
C THR A 149 -13.33 2.44 13.16
N LEU A 150 -12.36 3.35 13.17
CA LEU A 150 -10.93 3.00 13.16
C LEU A 150 -10.54 2.18 14.40
N ARG A 151 -11.01 2.57 15.60
CA ARG A 151 -10.77 1.79 16.83
C ARG A 151 -11.35 0.38 16.77
N LEU A 152 -12.51 0.20 16.13
CA LEU A 152 -13.11 -1.12 15.94
C LEU A 152 -12.34 -1.97 14.92
N MET A 153 -11.78 -1.33 13.90
CA MET A 153 -11.01 -2.01 12.86
C MET A 153 -9.63 -2.45 13.35
N GLU A 154 -8.99 -1.65 14.20
CA GLU A 154 -7.59 -1.80 14.56
C GLU A 154 -7.20 -3.21 15.06
N PRO A 155 -7.95 -3.87 15.97
CA PRO A 155 -7.60 -5.21 16.41
C PRO A 155 -7.62 -6.24 15.27
N VAL A 156 -8.60 -6.15 14.37
CA VAL A 156 -8.72 -7.07 13.23
C VAL A 156 -7.62 -6.83 12.20
N LEU A 157 -7.30 -5.55 11.92
CA LEU A 157 -6.17 -5.19 11.06
C LEU A 157 -4.84 -5.65 11.66
N ARG A 158 -4.69 -5.57 12.99
CA ARG A 158 -3.50 -6.05 13.69
C ARG A 158 -3.33 -7.55 13.54
N GLU A 159 -4.42 -8.32 13.67
CA GLU A 159 -4.41 -9.77 13.44
C GLU A 159 -3.96 -10.12 12.02
N MET A 160 -4.51 -9.46 11.01
CA MET A 160 -4.12 -9.68 9.61
C MET A 160 -2.66 -9.26 9.35
N ALA A 161 -2.24 -8.10 9.82
CA ALA A 161 -0.87 -7.61 9.67
C ALA A 161 0.16 -8.54 10.33
N LEU A 162 -0.11 -9.01 11.56
CA LEU A 162 0.78 -9.95 12.24
C LEU A 162 0.81 -11.30 11.53
N SER A 163 -0.33 -11.79 11.01
CA SER A 163 -0.35 -13.05 10.26
C SER A 163 0.55 -13.02 9.03
N ARG A 164 0.60 -11.89 8.31
CA ARG A 164 1.49 -11.66 7.16
C ARG A 164 2.96 -11.66 7.58
N ARG A 165 3.31 -10.89 8.62
CA ARG A 165 4.70 -10.85 9.11
C ARG A 165 5.19 -12.21 9.62
N VAL A 166 4.33 -12.99 10.28
CA VAL A 166 4.65 -14.35 10.72
C VAL A 166 4.78 -15.29 9.52
N ASN A 167 3.92 -15.16 8.51
CA ASN A 167 4.02 -15.91 7.26
C ASN A 167 5.40 -15.76 6.62
N ASP A 168 5.89 -14.53 6.57
CA ASP A 168 7.16 -14.19 5.93
C ASP A 168 8.34 -14.62 6.81
N THR A 169 8.28 -14.36 8.12
CA THR A 169 9.34 -14.74 9.07
C THR A 169 9.52 -16.24 9.16
N LEU A 170 8.42 -17.01 9.24
CA LEU A 170 8.44 -18.47 9.36
C LEU A 170 8.44 -19.18 8.00
N ARG A 171 8.46 -18.42 6.90
CA ARG A 171 8.44 -18.89 5.51
C ARG A 171 7.32 -19.90 5.25
N LEU A 172 6.12 -19.58 5.73
CA LEU A 172 4.93 -20.42 5.60
C LEU A 172 4.33 -20.38 4.19
N ALA A 173 4.77 -19.44 3.34
CA ALA A 173 4.42 -19.33 1.92
C ALA A 173 2.91 -19.37 1.64
N THR A 174 2.12 -18.81 2.55
CA THR A 174 0.66 -18.83 2.48
C THR A 174 0.15 -17.53 1.90
N ALA A 175 -0.78 -17.62 0.94
CA ALA A 175 -1.49 -16.45 0.44
C ALA A 175 -2.32 -15.80 1.57
N PRO A 176 -2.47 -14.47 1.58
CA PRO A 176 -3.18 -13.75 2.62
C PRO A 176 -4.53 -14.37 3.01
N VAL A 177 -4.87 -14.30 4.30
CA VAL A 177 -6.12 -14.83 4.85
C VAL A 177 -6.92 -13.67 5.42
N ASP A 178 -8.15 -13.56 4.94
CA ASP A 178 -9.08 -12.51 5.33
C ASP A 178 -9.72 -12.82 6.68
N ALA A 179 -9.41 -12.04 7.72
CA ALA A 179 -9.95 -12.27 9.05
C ALA A 179 -11.46 -12.06 9.17
N THR A 180 -12.12 -11.42 8.20
CA THR A 180 -13.56 -11.09 8.29
C THR A 180 -14.47 -12.31 8.33
N ASP A 181 -14.04 -13.46 7.80
CA ASP A 181 -14.79 -14.72 7.88
C ASP A 181 -14.85 -15.31 9.31
N ASP A 182 -13.94 -14.89 10.18
CA ASP A 182 -13.90 -15.27 11.59
C ASP A 182 -14.34 -14.11 12.51
N CYS A 183 -14.91 -13.05 11.92
CA CYS A 183 -15.41 -11.88 12.63
C CYS A 183 -16.95 -11.85 12.67
N GLU A 184 -17.48 -11.45 13.82
CA GLU A 184 -18.87 -11.05 13.99
C GLU A 184 -18.94 -9.56 14.33
N ILE A 185 -20.01 -8.91 13.87
CA ILE A 185 -20.25 -7.49 14.12
C ILE A 185 -21.51 -7.32 14.97
N SER A 186 -21.36 -6.67 16.12
CA SER A 186 -22.46 -6.20 16.94
C SER A 186 -22.55 -4.67 16.85
N ASP A 187 -23.59 -4.07 17.44
CA ASP A 187 -23.78 -2.63 17.41
C ASP A 187 -22.55 -1.86 17.93
N ALA A 188 -21.84 -2.43 18.91
CA ALA A 188 -20.73 -1.77 19.61
C ALA A 188 -19.34 -2.38 19.36
N ALA A 189 -19.23 -3.57 18.74
CA ALA A 189 -17.95 -4.27 18.61
C ALA A 189 -17.80 -5.06 17.30
N ILE A 190 -16.55 -5.29 16.91
CA ILE A 190 -16.18 -6.36 15.98
C ILE A 190 -15.45 -7.40 16.83
N VAL A 191 -16.00 -8.61 16.90
CA VAL A 191 -15.42 -9.72 17.67
C VAL A 191 -14.82 -10.69 16.67
N CYS A 192 -13.49 -10.80 16.67
CA CYS A 192 -12.76 -11.76 15.86
C CYS A 192 -12.39 -12.97 16.70
N ASP A 193 -12.77 -14.18 16.26
CA ASP A 193 -12.25 -15.42 16.82
C ASP A 193 -10.82 -15.64 16.33
N THR A 194 -9.87 -15.11 17.08
CA THR A 194 -8.43 -15.18 16.75
C THR A 194 -7.91 -16.62 16.75
N ALA A 195 -8.51 -17.52 17.54
CA ALA A 195 -8.13 -18.92 17.58
C ALA A 195 -8.55 -19.64 16.29
N ARG A 196 -9.79 -19.38 15.84
CA ARG A 196 -10.31 -19.90 14.57
C ARG A 196 -9.57 -19.30 13.37
N PHE A 197 -9.30 -18.00 13.37
CA PHE A 197 -8.47 -17.34 12.35
C PHE A 197 -7.07 -17.97 12.27
N THR A 198 -6.39 -18.13 13.40
CA THR A 198 -5.05 -18.75 13.46
C THR A 198 -5.09 -20.18 12.93
N LEU A 199 -6.09 -20.99 13.31
CA LEU A 199 -6.23 -22.36 12.84
C LEU A 199 -6.48 -22.41 11.33
N ARG A 200 -7.34 -21.54 10.79
CA ARG A 200 -7.63 -21.46 9.36
C ARG A 200 -6.40 -21.03 8.56
N PHE A 201 -5.66 -20.04 9.06
CA PHE A 201 -4.40 -19.60 8.49
C PHE A 201 -3.39 -20.77 8.42
N LEU A 202 -3.13 -21.43 9.55
CA LEU A 202 -2.16 -22.54 9.61
C LEU A 202 -2.61 -23.76 8.80
N SER A 203 -3.91 -23.99 8.69
CA SER A 203 -4.44 -25.08 7.85
C SER A 203 -4.20 -24.80 6.37
N LYS A 204 -4.42 -23.55 5.92
CA LYS A 204 -4.09 -23.11 4.55
C LYS A 204 -2.58 -23.18 4.26
N ALA A 205 -1.78 -22.95 5.30
CA ALA A 205 -0.32 -23.08 5.26
C ALA A 205 0.21 -24.52 5.32
N ALA A 206 -0.66 -25.53 5.49
CA ALA A 206 -0.27 -26.90 5.83
C ALA A 206 0.68 -26.98 7.05
N ALA A 207 0.56 -26.04 7.99
CA ALA A 207 1.50 -25.81 9.10
C ALA A 207 0.83 -25.88 10.49
N THR A 208 -0.32 -26.56 10.63
CA THR A 208 -1.03 -26.68 11.92
C THR A 208 -0.15 -27.26 13.04
N HIS A 209 0.81 -28.12 12.70
CA HIS A 209 1.79 -28.67 13.65
C HIS A 209 2.76 -27.62 14.21
N ARG A 210 2.93 -26.45 13.55
CA ARG A 210 3.79 -25.33 13.96
C ARG A 210 3.02 -24.27 14.77
N ARG A 211 1.85 -24.60 15.32
CA ARG A 211 0.98 -23.63 16.02
C ARG A 211 1.69 -22.88 17.14
N ASP A 212 2.44 -23.58 17.99
CA ASP A 212 3.09 -22.95 19.14
C ASP A 212 4.21 -22.00 18.70
N GLU A 213 4.95 -22.36 17.65
CA GLU A 213 5.95 -21.51 17.00
C GLU A 213 5.30 -20.25 16.41
N TYR A 214 4.19 -20.41 15.67
CA TYR A 214 3.41 -19.30 15.14
C TYR A 214 2.96 -18.33 16.24
N LEU A 215 2.40 -18.85 17.33
CA LEU A 215 1.91 -18.01 18.44
C LEU A 215 3.04 -17.32 19.20
N ALA A 216 4.19 -17.98 19.36
CA ALA A 216 5.37 -17.38 19.97
C ALA A 216 5.90 -16.23 19.10
N GLU A 217 6.01 -16.45 17.78
CA GLU A 217 6.51 -15.46 16.84
C GLU A 217 5.56 -14.28 16.68
N LYS A 218 4.25 -14.55 16.64
CA LYS A 218 3.22 -13.51 16.63
C LYS A 218 3.35 -12.58 17.83
N ARG A 219 3.48 -13.12 19.05
CA ARG A 219 3.67 -12.31 20.28
C ARG A 219 4.95 -11.48 20.22
N ARG A 220 6.04 -12.06 19.69
CA ARG A 220 7.32 -11.35 19.51
C ARG A 220 7.17 -10.16 18.57
N LEU A 221 6.51 -10.35 17.42
CA LEU A 221 6.29 -9.31 16.42
C LEU A 221 5.30 -8.23 16.87
N GLU A 222 4.27 -8.61 17.65
CA GLU A 222 3.31 -7.68 18.22
C GLU A 222 4.00 -6.63 19.11
N ALA A 223 4.96 -7.05 19.94
CA ALA A 223 5.74 -6.15 20.78
C ALA A 223 6.64 -5.16 19.99
N LEU A 224 6.83 -5.39 18.68
CA LEU A 224 7.65 -4.56 17.79
C LEU A 224 6.81 -3.67 16.87
N LEU A 225 5.47 -3.69 16.98
CA LEU A 225 4.60 -2.85 16.17
C LEU A 225 4.74 -1.38 16.57
N PRO A 226 4.95 -0.46 15.59
CA PRO A 226 4.85 0.97 15.84
C PRO A 226 3.46 1.36 16.38
N GLY A 227 3.41 2.44 17.18
CA GLY A 227 2.14 2.92 17.74
C GLY A 227 1.16 3.47 16.70
N ASP A 228 1.63 3.97 15.56
CA ASP A 228 0.78 4.45 14.47
C ASP A 228 0.44 3.32 13.49
N PRO A 229 -0.85 2.96 13.32
CA PRO A 229 -1.28 1.87 12.44
C PRO A 229 -0.82 1.97 10.99
N ARG A 230 -0.56 3.17 10.49
CA ARG A 230 -0.16 3.39 9.10
C ARG A 230 1.19 2.78 8.75
N PHE A 231 2.01 2.39 9.74
CA PHE A 231 3.30 1.72 9.54
C PHE A 231 3.23 0.20 9.60
N TRP A 232 2.05 -0.39 9.80
CA TRP A 232 1.92 -1.85 9.86
C TRP A 232 0.63 -2.42 9.30
N VAL A 233 -0.42 -1.60 9.13
CA VAL A 233 -1.65 -2.01 8.44
C VAL A 233 -1.37 -2.14 6.95
N HIS A 234 -1.78 -3.25 6.34
CA HIS A 234 -1.76 -3.39 4.89
C HIS A 234 -2.97 -2.68 4.26
N GLY A 235 -2.74 -1.90 3.20
CA GLY A 235 -3.75 -1.01 2.63
C GLY A 235 -4.99 -1.73 2.09
N GLU A 236 -4.80 -2.90 1.46
CA GLU A 236 -5.93 -3.70 0.98
C GLU A 236 -6.78 -4.25 2.13
N ASP A 237 -6.15 -4.68 3.22
CA ASP A 237 -6.86 -5.19 4.40
C ASP A 237 -7.69 -4.07 5.06
N PHE A 238 -7.17 -2.84 5.10
CA PHE A 238 -7.90 -1.65 5.55
C PHE A 238 -9.16 -1.39 4.70
N VAL A 239 -9.01 -1.31 3.38
CA VAL A 239 -10.11 -1.05 2.45
C VAL A 239 -11.14 -2.19 2.51
N HIS A 240 -10.66 -3.43 2.57
CA HIS A 240 -11.51 -4.61 2.65
C HIS A 240 -12.35 -4.63 3.92
N LEU A 241 -11.71 -4.45 5.09
CA LEU A 241 -12.41 -4.47 6.36
C LEU A 241 -13.42 -3.33 6.46
N LEU A 242 -13.08 -2.12 5.97
CA LEU A 242 -14.02 -1.01 5.97
C LEU A 242 -15.24 -1.31 5.08
N TYR A 243 -15.01 -1.86 3.89
CA TYR A 243 -16.08 -2.31 3.01
C TYR A 243 -17.00 -3.33 3.71
N TRP A 244 -16.41 -4.34 4.36
CA TRP A 244 -17.15 -5.36 5.09
C TRP A 244 -18.02 -4.75 6.21
N ILE A 245 -17.47 -3.83 7.01
CA ILE A 245 -18.21 -3.14 8.08
C ILE A 245 -19.39 -2.35 7.50
N ILE A 246 -19.17 -1.59 6.43
CA ILE A 246 -20.21 -0.76 5.81
C ILE A 246 -21.35 -1.63 5.29
N VAL A 247 -21.03 -2.70 4.56
CA VAL A 247 -22.03 -3.62 4.02
C VAL A 247 -22.85 -4.27 5.14
N ARG A 248 -22.21 -4.76 6.19
CA ARG A 248 -22.90 -5.43 7.30
C ARG A 248 -23.79 -4.49 8.10
N ARG A 249 -23.35 -3.25 8.36
CA ARG A 249 -24.13 -2.28 9.16
C ARG A 249 -25.26 -1.60 8.39
N ARG A 250 -25.18 -1.50 7.06
CA ARG A 250 -26.28 -0.95 6.24
C ARG A 250 -27.41 -1.95 5.97
N GLY A 251 -27.15 -3.25 6.18
CA GLY A 251 -28.07 -4.33 5.83
C GLY A 251 -28.14 -4.60 4.31
N ALA A 252 -28.53 -5.83 3.95
CA ALA A 252 -28.54 -6.35 2.58
C ALA A 252 -29.54 -5.65 1.61
N GLY A 253 -30.28 -4.63 2.05
CA GLY A 253 -31.37 -4.00 1.29
C GLY A 253 -31.14 -2.55 0.84
N SER A 254 -29.98 -1.94 1.10
CA SER A 254 -29.80 -0.49 0.89
C SER A 254 -29.53 -0.04 -0.56
N GLY A 255 -29.46 -0.96 -1.55
CA GLY A 255 -29.44 -0.65 -2.99
C GLY A 255 -28.28 0.22 -3.51
N ARG A 256 -27.37 0.68 -2.65
CA ARG A 256 -26.28 1.62 -2.95
C ARG A 256 -24.92 1.05 -2.51
N THR A 257 -24.65 -0.20 -2.84
CA THR A 257 -23.36 -0.83 -2.49
C THR A 257 -22.27 -0.31 -3.44
N VAL A 258 -21.43 0.59 -2.93
CA VAL A 258 -20.19 1.01 -3.60
C VAL A 258 -19.26 -0.21 -3.68
N SER A 259 -18.71 -0.54 -4.85
CA SER A 259 -17.77 -1.66 -4.96
C SER A 259 -16.53 -1.42 -4.08
N ARG A 260 -15.89 -2.48 -3.57
CA ARG A 260 -14.69 -2.37 -2.74
C ARG A 260 -13.59 -1.53 -3.39
N ASP A 261 -13.38 -1.71 -4.69
CA ASP A 261 -12.40 -0.94 -5.47
C ASP A 261 -12.76 0.56 -5.53
N LEU A 262 -14.03 0.88 -5.81
CA LEU A 262 -14.50 2.25 -5.83
C LEU A 262 -14.43 2.90 -4.45
N LEU A 263 -14.65 2.13 -3.37
CA LEU A 263 -14.50 2.61 -2.00
C LEU A 263 -13.06 3.06 -1.71
N GLY A 264 -12.07 2.25 -2.07
CA GLY A 264 -10.65 2.60 -1.87
C GLY A 264 -10.28 3.89 -2.62
N LYS A 265 -10.74 4.03 -3.88
CA LYS A 265 -10.53 5.24 -4.69
C LYS A 265 -11.25 6.47 -4.12
N ALA A 266 -12.48 6.30 -3.65
CA ALA A 266 -13.27 7.38 -3.06
C ALA A 266 -12.69 7.86 -1.71
N LEU A 267 -12.08 6.96 -0.93
CA LEU A 267 -11.33 7.33 0.27
C LEU A 267 -10.14 8.22 -0.08
N LEU A 268 -9.35 7.85 -1.10
CA LEU A 268 -8.19 8.64 -1.53
C LEU A 268 -8.59 10.03 -2.04
N LEU A 269 -9.77 10.17 -2.66
CA LEU A 269 -10.31 11.47 -3.07
C LEU A 269 -10.60 12.39 -1.87
N ALA A 270 -10.93 11.83 -0.71
CA ALA A 270 -11.20 12.60 0.50
C ALA A 270 -9.93 13.05 1.23
N VAL A 271 -8.74 12.62 0.80
CA VAL A 271 -7.46 12.95 1.41
C VAL A 271 -7.10 14.43 1.15
N PRO A 272 -6.83 15.24 2.19
CA PRO A 272 -6.43 16.63 2.03
C PRO A 272 -5.01 16.76 1.47
N PHE A 273 -4.88 17.20 0.21
CA PHE A 273 -3.57 17.29 -0.46
C PHE A 273 -2.63 18.33 0.15
N ASP A 274 -3.15 19.39 0.78
CA ASP A 274 -2.36 20.35 1.56
C ASP A 274 -1.56 19.69 2.69
N VAL A 275 -2.11 18.62 3.29
CA VAL A 275 -1.40 17.82 4.29
C VAL A 275 -0.43 16.84 3.61
N VAL A 276 -0.84 16.21 2.50
CA VAL A 276 -0.04 15.19 1.81
C VAL A 276 1.24 15.77 1.20
N VAL A 277 1.19 16.96 0.62
CA VAL A 277 2.39 17.61 0.02
C VAL A 277 3.49 17.92 1.03
N THR A 278 3.17 17.91 2.33
CA THR A 278 4.17 18.11 3.40
C THR A 278 4.84 16.82 3.85
N LYS A 279 4.40 15.66 3.32
CA LYS A 279 4.94 14.36 3.71
C LYS A 279 6.28 14.08 3.01
N PRO A 280 7.20 13.34 3.66
CA PRO A 280 8.56 13.13 3.16
C PRO A 280 8.65 12.68 1.71
N LEU A 281 7.84 11.72 1.26
CA LEU A 281 7.80 11.28 -0.15
C LEU A 281 7.57 12.48 -1.10
N PHE A 282 6.54 13.28 -0.83
CA PHE A 282 6.13 14.36 -1.72
C PHE A 282 7.03 15.59 -1.63
N VAL A 283 7.61 15.85 -0.45
CA VAL A 283 8.67 16.85 -0.29
C VAL A 283 9.87 16.49 -1.16
N GLU A 284 10.28 15.22 -1.16
CA GLU A 284 11.42 14.73 -1.92
C GLU A 284 11.14 14.68 -3.42
N LEU A 285 9.95 14.23 -3.84
CA LEU A 285 9.52 14.32 -5.24
C LEU A 285 9.56 15.77 -5.74
N ARG A 286 9.04 16.73 -4.95
CA ARG A 286 9.10 18.15 -5.32
C ARG A 286 10.53 18.67 -5.40
N ARG A 287 11.39 18.29 -4.45
CA ARG A 287 12.80 18.71 -4.45
C ARG A 287 13.54 18.21 -5.69
N ARG A 288 13.23 16.99 -6.16
CA ARG A 288 13.87 16.39 -7.32
C ARG A 288 13.33 16.93 -8.63
N LEU A 289 12.02 17.12 -8.72
CA LEU A 289 11.30 17.35 -9.97
C LEU A 289 10.89 18.81 -10.20
N SER A 290 11.17 19.74 -9.27
CA SER A 290 11.04 21.19 -9.50
C SER A 290 12.05 21.67 -10.52
#